data_AF-A0A3S9ELK3-F1
#
_entry.id   AF-A0A3S9ELK3-F1
#
_cell.length_a   1.000
_cell.length_b   1.000
_cell.length_c   1.000
_cell.angle_alpha   90.00
_cell.angle_beta   90.00
_cell.angle_gamma   90.00
#
_symmetry.space_group_name_H-M   'P 1'
#
loop_
_entity.id
_entity.type
_entity.pdbx_description
1 polymer ?
#
loop_
_entity_poly.entity_id
_entity_poly.type
_entity_poly.pdbx_seq_one_letter_code
_entity_poly.pdbx_strand_id
1 'polypeptide(L)'
;MSYHDRKANAQALAAEVLSNHVMKDGLVRSFRFHTHHVAKSYDKGRKGDYPFAIHQPAEGAKFSPTGTYAFTLTWTPGQLVLTGDCDELTLTHYNAMPTFEEAIRWITECSEDFDYLLGKSSAQRGYDQEETFHWFKQMINEELFNTLLGPQNWADRKLARNFKRGQIHEQREWRRSKVDWESQEDWLEDRPSHVFNSPDDDAWHWWRKISEHASVYKEQFDITKAEDRKELLREIAGNFEDEHSAADFLWGELGCDDPNICRNYNWRAFFQIACIQHGCRLILDSGAI
;
A
#
# COMPACT_ATOMS: atom_id res chain seq x y z
N MET A 1 -3.55 -1.16 0.58
CA MET A 1 -3.46 0.16 -0.11
C MET A 1 -2.56 -0.01 -1.34
N SER A 2 -3.03 0.31 -2.55
CA SER A 2 -2.25 0.03 -3.77
C SER A 2 -0.91 0.77 -3.77
N TYR A 3 0.08 0.30 -4.56
CA TYR A 3 1.37 0.98 -4.72
C TYR A 3 1.20 2.45 -5.13
N HIS A 4 0.31 2.71 -6.10
CA HIS A 4 0.03 4.07 -6.58
C HIS A 4 -0.56 4.95 -5.47
N ASP A 5 -1.45 4.42 -4.66
CA ASP A 5 -2.04 5.14 -3.52
C ASP A 5 -0.98 5.44 -2.45
N ARG A 6 -0.10 4.48 -2.15
CA ARG A 6 0.98 4.67 -1.16
C ARG A 6 1.97 5.74 -1.62
N LYS A 7 2.37 5.71 -2.89
CA LYS A 7 3.23 6.75 -3.47
C LYS A 7 2.57 8.13 -3.43
N ALA A 8 1.32 8.23 -3.91
CA ALA A 8 0.60 9.49 -3.94
C ALA A 8 0.39 10.06 -2.53
N ASN A 9 0.03 9.19 -1.57
CA ASN A 9 -0.09 9.55 -0.17
C ASN A 9 1.25 10.01 0.42
N ALA A 10 2.36 9.29 0.16
CA ALA A 10 3.68 9.67 0.63
C ALA A 10 4.10 11.05 0.11
N GLN A 11 3.85 11.32 -1.17
CA GLN A 11 4.14 12.61 -1.79
C GLN A 11 3.24 13.73 -1.25
N ALA A 12 1.94 13.46 -1.07
CA ALA A 12 1.00 14.42 -0.50
C ALA A 12 1.35 14.77 0.95
N LEU A 13 1.63 13.76 1.78
CA LEU A 13 2.04 13.96 3.16
C LEU A 13 3.39 14.67 3.25
N ALA A 14 4.36 14.30 2.43
CA ALA A 14 5.63 15.03 2.36
C ALA A 14 5.39 16.49 1.91
N ALA A 15 4.53 16.75 0.93
CA ALA A 15 4.22 18.12 0.53
C ALA A 15 3.52 18.91 1.66
N GLU A 16 2.60 18.29 2.39
CA GLU A 16 1.90 18.90 3.53
C GLU A 16 2.87 19.23 4.68
N VAL A 17 3.58 18.21 5.15
CA VAL A 17 4.52 18.30 6.28
C VAL A 17 5.69 19.22 5.95
N LEU A 18 6.14 19.21 4.68
CA LEU A 18 7.32 19.95 4.26
C LEU A 18 7.02 21.32 3.62
N SER A 19 5.76 21.70 3.46
CA SER A 19 5.30 22.94 2.80
C SER A 19 5.96 24.24 3.29
N ASN A 20 6.40 24.31 4.56
CA ASN A 20 7.02 25.49 5.18
C ASN A 20 8.53 25.31 5.44
N HIS A 21 9.23 24.51 4.64
CA HIS A 21 10.67 24.28 4.81
C HIS A 21 11.52 25.48 4.41
N VAL A 22 12.49 25.83 5.27
CA VAL A 22 13.51 26.83 4.96
C VAL A 22 14.87 26.14 4.94
N MET A 23 15.62 26.36 3.86
CA MET A 23 16.99 25.90 3.76
C MET A 23 17.88 26.74 4.67
N LYS A 24 18.70 26.10 5.50
CA LYS A 24 19.76 26.79 6.23
C LYS A 24 21.11 26.43 5.63
N ASP A 25 21.83 27.44 5.15
CA ASP A 25 23.17 27.28 4.63
C ASP A 25 24.18 26.92 5.73
N GLY A 26 25.00 25.91 5.45
CA GLY A 26 26.06 25.38 6.31
C GLY A 26 26.94 24.37 5.55
N LEU A 27 27.99 23.85 6.20
CA LEU A 27 28.86 22.77 5.65
C LEU A 27 28.07 21.51 5.25
N VAL A 28 26.90 21.32 5.85
CA VAL A 28 25.90 20.33 5.49
C VAL A 28 24.57 21.06 5.31
N ARG A 29 23.81 20.75 4.26
CA ARG A 29 22.49 21.34 4.06
C ARG A 29 21.51 20.72 5.04
N SER A 30 21.17 21.49 6.06
CA SER A 30 20.19 21.11 7.08
C SER A 30 18.86 21.81 6.77
N PHE A 31 17.79 21.02 6.72
CA PHE A 31 16.44 21.53 6.56
C PHE A 31 15.81 21.63 7.95
N ARG A 32 15.27 22.81 8.28
CA ARG A 32 14.59 23.04 9.55
C ARG A 32 13.26 23.74 9.32
N PHE A 33 12.32 23.40 10.20
CA PHE A 33 10.98 23.94 10.17
C PHE A 33 10.72 24.93 11.30
N HIS A 34 9.94 25.96 11.02
CA HIS A 34 9.26 26.80 12.01
C HIS A 34 7.80 26.94 11.55
N THR A 35 6.84 26.14 12.07
CA THR A 35 5.44 26.58 11.96
C THR A 35 5.17 27.62 13.01
N HIS A 36 4.94 28.83 12.55
CA HIS A 36 4.24 29.82 13.35
C HIS A 36 2.75 29.76 13.01
N HIS A 37 1.99 28.90 13.69
CA HIS A 37 0.55 29.07 13.73
C HIS A 37 0.19 30.07 14.84
N VAL A 38 -0.15 31.30 14.47
CA VAL A 38 -0.60 32.33 15.40
C VAL A 38 -2.11 32.18 15.60
N ALA A 39 -2.52 31.41 16.61
CA ALA A 39 -3.90 31.43 17.06
C ALA A 39 -4.14 32.73 17.86
N LYS A 40 -4.72 33.75 17.23
CA LYS A 40 -5.19 34.94 17.96
C LYS A 40 -6.44 34.57 18.76
N SER A 41 -6.27 34.13 20.00
CA SER A 41 -7.41 33.99 20.92
C SER A 41 -7.79 35.34 21.51
N TYR A 42 -8.97 35.85 21.16
CA TYR A 42 -9.58 36.95 21.89
C TYR A 42 -10.32 36.37 23.10
N ASP A 43 -9.74 36.55 24.29
CA ASP A 43 -10.43 36.18 25.53
C ASP A 43 -11.55 37.20 25.75
N LYS A 44 -12.75 36.89 25.26
CA LYS A 44 -13.95 37.66 25.61
C LYS A 44 -14.27 37.30 27.06
N GLY A 45 -13.90 38.21 27.96
CA GLY A 45 -14.11 38.24 29.41
C GLY A 45 -14.92 37.09 30.01
N ARG A 46 -14.35 36.48 31.06
CA ARG A 46 -15.00 35.39 31.79
C ARG A 46 -16.39 35.83 32.24
N LYS A 47 -17.38 34.95 32.07
CA LYS A 47 -18.77 35.16 32.47
C LYS A 47 -18.82 35.29 34.00
N GLY A 48 -18.76 36.53 34.50
CA GLY A 48 -18.70 36.85 35.94
C GLY A 48 -17.86 38.08 36.31
N ASP A 49 -17.10 38.66 35.39
CA ASP A 49 -16.27 39.85 35.68
C ASP A 49 -17.13 41.14 35.73
N TYR A 50 -16.85 41.99 36.74
CA TYR A 50 -17.58 43.23 37.02
C TYR A 50 -17.43 44.27 35.89
N PRO A 51 -18.43 45.15 35.65
CA PRO A 51 -18.51 46.05 34.49
C PRO A 51 -17.46 47.17 34.40
N PHE A 52 -16.46 47.22 35.29
CA PHE A 52 -15.42 48.25 35.32
C PHE A 52 -13.98 47.71 35.25
N ALA A 53 -13.80 46.38 35.14
CA ALA A 53 -12.48 45.81 34.95
C ALA A 53 -12.00 46.06 33.52
N ILE A 54 -11.09 47.03 33.34
CA ILE A 54 -10.38 47.25 32.08
C ILE A 54 -9.38 46.11 31.92
N HIS A 55 -9.77 45.03 31.25
CA HIS A 55 -8.81 44.03 30.80
C HIS A 55 -8.05 44.63 29.61
N GLN A 56 -6.76 44.92 29.80
CA GLN A 56 -5.91 45.17 28.64
C GLN A 56 -5.94 43.91 27.76
N PRO A 57 -6.12 44.03 26.43
CA PRO A 57 -5.99 42.88 25.55
C PRO A 57 -4.57 42.35 25.69
N ALA A 58 -4.42 41.21 26.37
CA ALA A 58 -3.17 40.49 26.38
C ALA A 58 -3.12 39.71 25.06
N GLU A 59 -2.29 40.17 24.13
CA GLU A 59 -1.88 39.35 22.99
C GLU A 59 -0.96 38.25 23.52
N GLY A 60 -1.56 37.11 23.89
CA GLY A 60 -0.82 35.90 24.23
C GLY A 60 -0.58 35.07 23.00
N ALA A 61 0.67 34.97 22.53
CA ALA A 61 1.06 33.92 21.60
C ALA A 61 1.24 32.61 22.38
N LYS A 62 0.32 31.67 22.19
CA LYS A 62 0.47 30.31 22.72
C LYS A 62 1.19 29.47 21.67
N PHE A 63 2.45 29.13 21.93
CA PHE A 63 3.20 28.19 21.09
C PHE A 63 2.81 26.77 21.52
N SER A 64 2.00 26.07 20.73
CA SER A 64 1.81 24.62 20.89
C SER A 64 2.75 23.88 19.94
N PRO A 65 3.47 22.83 20.39
CA PRO A 65 4.25 22.00 19.50
C PRO A 65 3.31 21.11 18.69
N THR A 66 3.35 21.23 17.37
CA THR A 66 2.79 20.20 16.46
C THR A 66 3.87 19.76 15.47
N GLY A 67 5.03 19.37 16.02
CA GLY A 67 6.14 18.72 15.32
C GLY A 67 7.04 19.66 14.54
N THR A 68 8.31 19.75 14.93
CA THR A 68 9.37 20.25 14.06
C THR A 68 9.96 19.02 13.39
N TYR A 69 9.86 18.89 12.06
CA TYR A 69 10.67 17.91 11.33
C TYR A 69 11.91 18.64 10.82
N ALA A 70 13.07 18.16 11.26
CA ALA A 70 14.37 18.56 10.79
C ALA A 70 15.08 17.34 10.25
N PHE A 71 15.51 17.42 9.00
CA PHE A 71 16.36 16.39 8.40
C PHE A 71 17.53 17.03 7.68
N THR A 72 18.57 16.23 7.51
CA THR A 72 19.81 16.62 6.88
C THR A 72 20.02 15.71 5.68
N LEU A 73 20.32 16.32 4.53
CA LEU A 73 20.74 15.59 3.35
C LEU A 73 22.25 15.71 3.24
N THR A 74 22.94 14.58 3.39
CA THR A 74 24.38 14.49 3.23
C THR A 74 24.67 13.72 1.95
N TRP A 75 25.45 14.32 1.06
CA TRP A 75 25.96 13.63 -0.12
C TRP A 75 27.42 13.31 0.03
N THR A 76 27.77 12.09 -0.36
CA THR A 76 29.13 11.66 -0.62
C THR A 76 29.15 10.95 -1.97
N PRO A 77 30.28 10.90 -2.70
CA PRO A 77 30.34 10.15 -3.94
C PRO A 77 29.82 8.71 -3.78
N GLY A 78 28.74 8.39 -4.48
CA GLY A 78 28.07 7.09 -4.46
C GLY A 78 26.92 6.94 -3.45
N GLN A 79 26.71 7.91 -2.55
CA GLN A 79 25.67 7.84 -1.52
C GLN A 79 24.98 9.17 -1.26
N LEU A 80 23.66 9.11 -1.05
CA LEU A 80 22.89 10.19 -0.45
C LEU A 80 22.23 9.67 0.83
N VAL A 81 22.48 10.35 1.95
CA VAL A 81 21.99 9.97 3.25
C VAL A 81 21.02 11.03 3.75
N LEU A 82 19.80 10.60 4.09
CA LEU A 82 18.85 11.36 4.88
C LEU A 82 19.00 10.95 6.35
N THR A 83 19.12 11.92 7.25
CA THR A 83 19.10 11.70 8.71
C THR A 83 18.26 12.75 9.41
N GLY A 84 17.66 12.42 10.55
CA GLY A 84 16.96 13.37 11.42
C GLY A 84 15.59 12.85 11.86
N ASP A 85 14.61 13.75 11.94
CA ASP A 85 13.26 13.43 12.44
C ASP A 85 12.46 12.52 11.50
N CYS A 86 12.90 12.41 10.24
CA CYS A 86 12.39 11.46 9.25
C CYS A 86 13.11 10.09 9.30
N ASP A 87 13.82 9.79 10.40
CA ASP A 87 14.73 8.65 10.56
C ASP A 87 15.98 8.74 9.64
N GLU A 88 16.73 7.64 9.57
CA GLU A 88 17.82 7.46 8.62
C GLU A 88 17.38 6.66 7.37
N LEU A 89 17.79 7.14 6.19
CA LEU A 89 17.71 6.38 4.95
C LEU A 89 18.94 6.68 4.10
N THR A 90 19.67 5.63 3.71
CA THR A 90 20.81 5.75 2.79
C THR A 90 20.40 5.27 1.41
N LEU A 91 20.53 6.12 0.40
CA LEU A 91 20.42 5.79 -1.01
C LEU A 91 21.81 5.59 -1.60
N THR A 92 22.07 4.42 -2.14
CA THR A 92 23.32 4.12 -2.85
C THR A 92 23.10 4.29 -4.35
N HIS A 93 23.78 5.25 -4.95
CA HIS A 93 23.74 5.49 -6.39
C HIS A 93 25.04 5.06 -7.06
N TYR A 94 25.02 4.90 -8.37
CA TYR A 94 26.23 4.51 -9.11
C TYR A 94 27.30 5.61 -8.98
N ASN A 95 28.58 5.21 -8.94
CA ASN A 95 29.75 6.10 -8.95
C ASN A 95 29.85 7.03 -10.19
N ALA A 96 28.84 7.01 -11.07
CA ALA A 96 28.75 7.76 -12.30
C ALA A 96 28.16 9.18 -12.13
N MET A 97 27.80 9.60 -10.92
CA MET A 97 27.38 10.98 -10.63
C MET A 97 28.56 11.74 -10.01
N PRO A 98 29.40 12.41 -10.82
CA PRO A 98 30.57 13.13 -10.34
C PRO A 98 30.22 14.35 -9.48
N THR A 99 28.99 14.86 -9.55
CA THR A 99 28.56 16.06 -8.82
C THR A 99 27.33 15.84 -7.95
N PHE A 100 27.22 16.67 -6.91
CA PHE A 100 26.02 16.73 -6.06
C PHE A 100 24.77 17.14 -6.86
N GLU A 101 24.92 18.06 -7.83
CA GLU A 101 23.82 18.49 -8.70
C GLU A 101 23.23 17.31 -9.49
N GLU A 102 24.09 16.49 -10.12
CA GLU A 102 23.63 15.30 -10.87
C GLU A 102 22.96 14.26 -9.97
N ALA A 103 23.46 14.08 -8.74
CA ALA A 103 22.85 13.17 -7.77
C ALA A 103 21.44 13.63 -7.35
N ILE A 104 21.27 14.93 -7.12
CA ILE A 104 19.98 15.54 -6.80
C ILE A 104 19.02 15.47 -8.00
N ARG A 105 19.50 15.82 -9.20
CA ARG A 105 18.72 15.70 -10.44
C ARG A 105 18.25 14.28 -10.65
N TRP A 106 19.13 13.29 -10.52
CA TRP A 106 18.77 11.87 -10.63
C TRP A 106 17.62 11.50 -9.69
N ILE A 107 17.66 11.88 -8.41
CA ILE A 107 16.59 11.53 -7.46
C ILE A 107 15.27 12.23 -7.79
N THR A 108 15.33 13.48 -8.24
CA THR A 108 14.13 14.24 -8.61
C THR A 108 13.52 13.79 -9.95
N GLU A 109 14.36 13.40 -10.91
CA GLU A 109 13.95 12.96 -12.25
C GLU A 109 13.52 11.49 -12.23
N CYS A 110 14.13 10.65 -11.39
CA CYS A 110 13.72 9.27 -11.15
C CYS A 110 12.46 9.17 -10.26
N SER A 111 11.78 10.29 -9.99
CA SER A 111 10.65 10.38 -9.06
C SER A 111 9.41 9.58 -9.43
N GLU A 112 9.38 9.01 -10.63
CA GLU A 112 8.31 8.11 -11.04
C GLU A 112 8.42 6.70 -10.44
N ASP A 113 9.64 6.23 -10.12
CA ASP A 113 9.90 4.86 -9.70
C ASP A 113 10.44 4.78 -8.26
N PHE A 114 9.52 4.81 -7.29
CA PHE A 114 9.85 4.67 -5.87
C PHE A 114 10.45 3.29 -5.57
N ASP A 115 9.99 2.23 -6.23
CA ASP A 115 10.53 0.88 -6.05
C ASP A 115 11.99 0.79 -6.47
N TYR A 116 12.37 1.46 -7.56
CA TYR A 116 13.78 1.57 -7.95
C TYR A 116 14.61 2.27 -6.87
N LEU A 117 14.15 3.42 -6.38
CA LEU A 117 14.87 4.17 -5.33
C LEU A 117 14.93 3.40 -4.00
N LEU A 118 13.84 2.74 -3.62
CA LEU A 118 13.79 1.87 -2.44
C LEU A 118 14.69 0.64 -2.60
N GLY A 119 14.81 0.09 -3.81
CA GLY A 119 15.78 -0.95 -4.16
C GLY A 119 17.24 -0.50 -4.12
N LYS A 120 17.48 0.82 -4.19
CA LYS A 120 18.81 1.44 -3.96
C LYS A 120 19.02 1.87 -2.51
N SER A 121 18.03 1.67 -1.65
CA SER A 121 18.09 2.07 -0.25
C SER A 121 18.50 0.90 0.66
N SER A 122 18.79 1.21 1.92
CA SER A 122 18.93 0.20 2.98
C SER A 122 17.59 -0.40 3.46
N ALA A 123 16.45 0.10 2.96
CA ALA A 123 15.15 -0.42 3.35
C ALA A 123 14.97 -1.86 2.85
N GLN A 124 14.47 -2.72 3.75
CA GLN A 124 14.15 -4.10 3.42
C GLN A 124 12.65 -4.23 3.15
N ARG A 125 12.30 -5.11 2.21
CA ARG A 125 10.91 -5.52 2.02
C ARG A 125 10.53 -6.47 3.16
N GLY A 126 9.46 -6.13 3.87
CA GLY A 126 8.86 -7.00 4.88
C GLY A 126 7.72 -7.81 4.28
N TYR A 127 7.30 -8.86 4.97
CA TYR A 127 6.10 -9.61 4.63
C TYR A 127 4.87 -8.68 4.62
N ASP A 128 4.03 -8.82 3.59
CA ASP A 128 2.79 -8.09 3.44
C ASP A 128 1.61 -9.06 3.48
N GLN A 129 1.01 -9.18 4.67
CA GLN A 129 -0.14 -10.04 4.93
C GLN A 129 -1.31 -9.72 4.02
N GLU A 130 -1.67 -8.44 3.91
CA GLU A 130 -2.84 -8.01 3.13
C GLU A 130 -2.67 -8.37 1.66
N GLU A 131 -1.51 -8.06 1.10
CA GLU A 131 -1.22 -8.31 -0.31
C GLU A 131 -1.11 -9.82 -0.60
N THR A 132 -0.49 -10.59 0.31
CA THR A 132 -0.37 -12.05 0.18
C THR A 132 -1.75 -12.71 0.23
N PHE A 133 -2.59 -12.28 1.18
CA PHE A 133 -3.95 -12.82 1.31
C PHE A 133 -4.83 -12.40 0.13
N HIS A 134 -4.65 -11.19 -0.39
CA HIS A 134 -5.31 -10.72 -1.60
C HIS A 134 -4.91 -11.56 -2.83
N TRP A 135 -3.62 -11.78 -3.06
CA TRP A 135 -3.15 -12.68 -4.12
C TRP A 135 -3.73 -14.09 -3.98
N PHE A 136 -3.74 -14.63 -2.76
CA PHE A 136 -4.31 -15.94 -2.49
C PHE A 136 -5.80 -16.02 -2.87
N LYS A 137 -6.61 -15.01 -2.50
CA LYS A 137 -8.01 -14.90 -2.93
C LYS A 137 -8.13 -14.88 -4.46
N GLN A 138 -7.24 -14.18 -5.16
CA GLN A 138 -7.26 -14.17 -6.62
C GLN A 138 -6.97 -15.57 -7.19
N MET A 139 -5.93 -16.25 -6.68
CA MET A 139 -5.52 -17.59 -7.13
C MET A 139 -6.65 -18.62 -6.99
N ILE A 140 -7.28 -18.73 -5.82
CA ILE A 140 -8.32 -19.76 -5.57
C ILE A 140 -9.58 -19.52 -6.41
N ASN A 141 -9.79 -18.29 -6.87
CA ASN A 141 -10.94 -17.93 -7.70
C ASN A 141 -10.61 -17.99 -9.19
N GLU A 142 -9.37 -17.78 -9.58
CA GLU A 142 -8.93 -17.85 -10.97
C GLU A 142 -9.22 -19.22 -11.58
N GLU A 143 -8.93 -20.31 -10.89
CA GLU A 143 -9.21 -21.67 -11.39
C GLU A 143 -10.72 -21.93 -11.55
N LEU A 144 -11.51 -21.48 -10.57
CA LEU A 144 -12.97 -21.55 -10.61
C LEU A 144 -13.50 -20.77 -11.84
N PHE A 145 -12.98 -19.58 -12.07
CA PHE A 145 -13.39 -18.73 -13.19
C PHE A 145 -12.91 -19.26 -14.54
N ASN A 146 -11.68 -19.76 -14.63
CA ASN A 146 -11.15 -20.34 -15.85
C ASN A 146 -11.94 -21.59 -16.25
N THR A 147 -12.31 -22.40 -15.27
CA THR A 147 -13.07 -23.62 -15.50
C THR A 147 -14.52 -23.33 -15.82
N LEU A 148 -15.21 -22.47 -15.06
CA LEU A 148 -16.66 -22.26 -15.18
C LEU A 148 -17.07 -21.18 -16.19
N LEU A 149 -16.22 -20.18 -16.40
CA LEU A 149 -16.51 -19.04 -17.30
C LEU A 149 -15.60 -19.01 -18.54
N GLY A 150 -14.68 -19.98 -18.64
CA GLY A 150 -13.68 -20.08 -19.69
C GLY A 150 -12.46 -19.17 -19.47
N PRO A 151 -11.29 -19.52 -20.02
CA PRO A 151 -10.07 -18.77 -19.80
C PRO A 151 -10.14 -17.37 -20.42
N GLN A 152 -9.46 -16.42 -19.78
CA GLN A 152 -9.40 -15.02 -20.22
C GLN A 152 -8.59 -14.86 -21.53
N ASN A 153 -7.55 -15.68 -21.70
CA ASN A 153 -6.63 -15.59 -22.83
C ASN A 153 -7.05 -16.43 -24.04
N TRP A 154 -6.72 -15.95 -25.23
CA TRP A 154 -7.03 -16.62 -26.49
C TRP A 154 -6.25 -17.93 -26.68
N ALA A 155 -5.05 -18.03 -26.08
CA ALA A 155 -4.18 -19.21 -26.14
C ALA A 155 -4.81 -20.44 -25.49
N ASP A 156 -5.58 -20.24 -24.41
CA ASP A 156 -6.17 -21.32 -23.60
C ASP A 156 -7.57 -21.73 -24.09
N ARG A 157 -8.10 -21.09 -25.14
CA ARG A 157 -9.43 -21.38 -25.72
C ARG A 157 -9.60 -22.83 -26.21
N LYS A 158 -8.51 -23.58 -26.40
CA LYS A 158 -8.59 -25.01 -26.75
C LYS A 158 -9.19 -25.87 -25.62
N LEU A 159 -9.13 -25.42 -24.36
CA LEU A 159 -9.67 -26.12 -23.20
C LEU A 159 -11.19 -25.90 -23.03
N ALA A 160 -11.74 -24.79 -23.53
CA ALA A 160 -13.16 -24.43 -23.39
C ALA A 160 -14.15 -25.17 -24.31
N ARG A 161 -13.79 -26.35 -24.85
CA ARG A 161 -14.55 -27.07 -25.89
C ARG A 161 -15.92 -27.60 -25.45
N ASN A 162 -16.22 -27.61 -24.15
CA ASN A 162 -17.41 -28.25 -23.59
C ASN A 162 -18.56 -27.29 -23.23
N PHE A 163 -18.40 -25.97 -23.41
CA PHE A 163 -19.48 -25.04 -23.10
C PHE A 163 -20.52 -24.93 -24.21
N LYS A 164 -21.81 -25.03 -23.85
CA LYS A 164 -22.91 -24.71 -24.77
C LYS A 164 -22.86 -23.22 -25.10
N ARG A 165 -22.94 -22.88 -26.40
CA ARG A 165 -22.80 -21.49 -26.93
C ARG A 165 -23.62 -20.43 -26.20
N GLY A 166 -24.80 -20.77 -25.67
CA GLY A 166 -25.66 -19.82 -24.94
C GLY A 166 -25.11 -19.41 -23.57
N GLN A 167 -24.52 -20.35 -22.83
CA GLN A 167 -23.99 -20.10 -21.49
C GLN A 167 -22.73 -19.21 -21.54
N ILE A 168 -21.93 -19.35 -22.60
CA ILE A 168 -20.74 -18.51 -22.82
C ILE A 168 -21.10 -17.02 -22.95
N HIS A 169 -22.25 -16.70 -23.56
CA HIS A 169 -22.62 -15.30 -23.80
C HIS A 169 -23.04 -14.59 -22.52
N GLU A 170 -23.93 -15.21 -21.75
CA GLU A 170 -24.39 -14.73 -20.44
C GLU A 170 -23.22 -14.54 -19.47
N GLN A 171 -22.28 -15.49 -19.46
CA GLN A 171 -21.08 -15.45 -18.62
C GLN A 171 -20.10 -14.31 -19.01
N ARG A 172 -19.96 -14.04 -20.30
CA ARG A 172 -19.14 -12.92 -20.78
C ARG A 172 -19.78 -11.57 -20.52
N GLU A 173 -21.10 -11.49 -20.60
CA GLU A 173 -21.84 -10.30 -20.22
C GLU A 173 -21.73 -10.02 -18.73
N TRP A 174 -21.84 -11.06 -17.90
CA TRP A 174 -21.58 -10.96 -16.46
C TRP A 174 -20.16 -10.43 -16.18
N ARG A 175 -19.12 -10.99 -16.81
CA ARG A 175 -17.73 -10.49 -16.67
C ARG A 175 -17.58 -9.02 -17.06
N ARG A 176 -18.28 -8.57 -18.10
CA ARG A 176 -18.25 -7.16 -18.55
C ARG A 176 -19.04 -6.24 -17.61
N SER A 177 -20.04 -6.78 -16.91
CA SER A 177 -20.92 -6.02 -16.01
C SER A 177 -20.31 -5.75 -14.64
N LYS A 178 -19.34 -6.57 -14.19
CA LYS A 178 -18.61 -6.34 -12.95
C LYS A 178 -17.40 -5.44 -13.24
N VAL A 179 -17.58 -4.14 -12.94
CA VAL A 179 -16.71 -3.02 -13.34
C VAL A 179 -15.33 -3.09 -12.68
N ASP A 180 -15.19 -3.78 -11.55
CA ASP A 180 -13.93 -3.88 -10.83
C ASP A 180 -13.85 -5.21 -10.09
N TRP A 181 -13.32 -6.23 -10.77
CA TRP A 181 -13.16 -7.57 -10.23
C TRP A 181 -12.06 -7.65 -9.16
N GLU A 182 -11.27 -6.59 -8.96
CA GLU A 182 -10.23 -6.48 -7.93
C GLU A 182 -10.83 -6.02 -6.58
N SER A 183 -12.01 -5.39 -6.58
CA SER A 183 -12.79 -5.09 -5.37
C SER A 183 -13.56 -6.35 -4.87
N GLN A 184 -12.82 -7.34 -4.36
CA GLN A 184 -13.28 -8.73 -4.18
C GLN A 184 -13.99 -9.06 -2.85
N GLU A 185 -15.26 -8.68 -2.70
CA GLU A 185 -16.19 -9.38 -1.77
C GLU A 185 -17.60 -9.59 -2.38
N ASP A 186 -18.05 -8.68 -3.24
CA ASP A 186 -19.42 -8.66 -3.80
C ASP A 186 -19.70 -9.77 -4.83
N TRP A 187 -18.67 -10.37 -5.42
CA TRP A 187 -18.85 -11.43 -6.44
C TRP A 187 -19.37 -12.74 -5.84
N LEU A 188 -19.33 -12.89 -4.51
CA LEU A 188 -19.79 -14.08 -3.81
C LEU A 188 -21.32 -14.24 -3.90
N GLU A 189 -22.07 -13.14 -4.01
CA GLU A 189 -23.54 -13.11 -3.82
C GLU A 189 -24.35 -13.13 -5.14
N ASP A 190 -23.75 -12.72 -6.27
CA ASP A 190 -24.47 -12.41 -7.53
C ASP A 190 -24.16 -13.38 -8.71
N ARG A 191 -24.06 -14.69 -8.46
CA ARG A 191 -23.68 -15.67 -9.51
C ARG A 191 -24.85 -16.53 -10.03
N PRO A 192 -24.85 -16.94 -11.31
CA PRO A 192 -25.86 -17.86 -11.82
C PRO A 192 -25.77 -19.24 -11.15
N SER A 193 -26.76 -19.60 -10.34
CA SER A 193 -26.77 -20.83 -9.53
C SER A 193 -26.51 -22.11 -10.34
N HIS A 194 -27.06 -22.20 -11.54
CA HIS A 194 -26.92 -23.37 -12.41
C HIS A 194 -25.49 -23.65 -12.90
N VAL A 195 -24.58 -22.67 -12.83
CA VAL A 195 -23.17 -22.81 -13.26
C VAL A 195 -22.27 -23.28 -12.11
N PHE A 196 -22.66 -23.00 -10.87
CA PHE A 196 -21.79 -23.16 -9.70
C PHE A 196 -22.26 -24.23 -8.70
N ASN A 197 -23.40 -24.88 -8.96
CA ASN A 197 -24.01 -25.89 -8.09
C ASN A 197 -23.52 -27.32 -8.37
N SER A 198 -22.43 -27.49 -9.13
CA SER A 198 -21.78 -28.79 -9.37
C SER A 198 -20.49 -28.86 -8.52
N PRO A 199 -20.56 -29.38 -7.29
CA PRO A 199 -19.42 -29.45 -6.38
C PRO A 199 -18.35 -30.46 -6.83
N ASP A 200 -18.71 -31.38 -7.73
CA ASP A 200 -17.80 -32.42 -8.28
C ASP A 200 -16.90 -31.89 -9.40
N ASP A 201 -17.10 -30.65 -9.86
CA ASP A 201 -16.17 -30.05 -10.82
C ASP A 201 -14.81 -29.79 -10.16
N ASP A 202 -13.74 -30.15 -10.88
CA ASP A 202 -12.35 -29.89 -10.48
C ASP A 202 -12.09 -28.40 -10.19
N ALA A 203 -12.93 -27.51 -10.75
CA ALA A 203 -12.97 -26.07 -10.51
C ALA A 203 -13.01 -25.67 -9.01
N TRP A 204 -13.52 -26.55 -8.15
CA TRP A 204 -13.71 -26.31 -6.72
C TRP A 204 -12.57 -26.84 -5.84
N HIS A 205 -11.50 -27.37 -6.44
CA HIS A 205 -10.40 -28.04 -5.75
C HIS A 205 -9.80 -27.23 -4.58
N TRP A 206 -9.43 -25.96 -4.81
CA TRP A 206 -8.87 -25.11 -3.74
C TRP A 206 -9.85 -24.87 -2.61
N TRP A 207 -11.11 -24.57 -2.92
CA TRP A 207 -12.16 -24.38 -1.92
C TRP A 207 -12.42 -25.65 -1.11
N ARG A 208 -12.32 -26.83 -1.73
CA ARG A 208 -12.38 -28.12 -1.03
C ARG A 208 -11.22 -28.27 -0.06
N LYS A 209 -9.98 -28.01 -0.50
CA LYS A 209 -8.80 -28.06 0.38
C LYS A 209 -8.90 -27.09 1.55
N ILE A 210 -9.38 -25.87 1.30
CA ILE A 210 -9.65 -24.88 2.36
C ILE A 210 -10.68 -25.41 3.36
N SER A 211 -11.79 -25.97 2.86
CA SER A 211 -12.82 -26.55 3.73
C SER A 211 -12.31 -27.73 4.53
N GLU A 212 -11.46 -28.59 3.95
CA GLU A 212 -10.83 -29.72 4.64
C GLU A 212 -9.84 -29.28 5.71
N HIS A 213 -9.16 -28.15 5.51
CA HIS A 213 -8.30 -27.53 6.51
C HIS A 213 -9.11 -26.89 7.64
N ALA A 214 -10.10 -26.04 7.30
CA ALA A 214 -10.82 -25.23 8.26
C ALA A 214 -11.85 -26.03 9.10
N SER A 215 -12.34 -27.17 8.59
CA SER A 215 -13.34 -27.98 9.29
C SER A 215 -12.81 -29.33 9.73
N VAL A 216 -13.05 -29.66 11.00
CA VAL A 216 -12.85 -31.02 11.52
C VAL A 216 -13.87 -31.99 10.90
N TYR A 217 -15.03 -31.47 10.47
CA TYR A 217 -16.11 -32.21 9.85
C TYR A 217 -16.36 -31.71 8.42
N LYS A 218 -16.12 -32.57 7.42
CA LYS A 218 -16.23 -32.26 5.98
C LYS A 218 -17.58 -31.69 5.51
N GLU A 219 -18.63 -31.78 6.33
CA GLU A 219 -20.00 -31.35 6.01
C GLU A 219 -20.34 -29.94 6.55
N GLN A 220 -19.42 -29.27 7.24
CA GLN A 220 -19.72 -28.01 7.94
C GLN A 220 -19.95 -26.83 6.98
N PHE A 221 -19.29 -26.82 5.82
CA PHE A 221 -19.35 -25.70 4.87
C PHE A 221 -19.76 -26.18 3.48
N ASP A 222 -20.78 -25.54 2.92
CA ASP A 222 -21.14 -25.70 1.52
C ASP A 222 -20.37 -24.67 0.70
N ILE A 223 -19.25 -25.10 0.08
CA ILE A 223 -18.41 -24.23 -0.74
C ILE A 223 -19.15 -23.60 -1.92
N THR A 224 -20.36 -24.09 -2.28
CA THR A 224 -21.19 -23.46 -3.30
C THR A 224 -21.97 -22.25 -2.77
N LYS A 225 -22.06 -22.05 -1.45
CA LYS A 225 -22.69 -20.87 -0.84
C LYS A 225 -21.69 -19.74 -0.61
N ALA A 226 -22.15 -18.52 -0.85
CA ALA A 226 -21.39 -17.30 -0.65
C ALA A 226 -20.94 -17.14 0.81
N GLU A 227 -21.91 -17.31 1.72
CA GLU A 227 -21.76 -17.13 3.17
C GLU A 227 -20.70 -18.08 3.73
N ASP A 228 -20.79 -19.36 3.39
CA ASP A 228 -19.85 -20.38 3.85
C ASP A 228 -18.43 -20.13 3.33
N ARG A 229 -18.28 -19.62 2.10
CA ARG A 229 -16.97 -19.19 1.57
C ARG A 229 -16.40 -17.98 2.32
N LYS A 230 -17.25 -17.00 2.69
CA LYS A 230 -16.81 -15.86 3.51
C LYS A 230 -16.35 -16.32 4.88
N GLU A 231 -17.06 -17.28 5.48
CA GLU A 231 -16.67 -17.87 6.76
C GLU A 231 -15.34 -18.61 6.67
N LEU A 232 -15.18 -19.48 5.65
CA LEU A 232 -13.93 -20.19 5.39
C LEU A 232 -12.75 -19.24 5.23
N LEU A 233 -12.91 -18.14 4.48
CA LEU A 233 -11.86 -17.12 4.34
C LEU A 233 -11.53 -16.43 5.67
N ARG A 234 -12.52 -16.23 6.54
CA ARG A 234 -12.30 -15.66 7.87
C ARG A 234 -11.52 -16.63 8.77
N GLU A 235 -11.87 -17.91 8.76
CA GLU A 235 -11.21 -18.95 9.56
C GLU A 235 -9.73 -19.09 9.18
N ILE A 236 -9.41 -19.09 7.88
CA ILE A 236 -8.01 -19.24 7.43
C ILE A 236 -7.21 -17.93 7.44
N ALA A 237 -7.83 -16.78 7.72
CA ALA A 237 -7.13 -15.49 7.69
C ALA A 237 -5.96 -15.45 8.69
N GLY A 238 -6.08 -16.17 9.82
CA GLY A 238 -5.02 -16.30 10.82
C GLY A 238 -3.75 -16.98 10.28
N ASN A 239 -3.87 -17.83 9.27
CA ASN A 239 -2.70 -18.48 8.64
C ASN A 239 -1.83 -17.49 7.86
N PHE A 240 -2.32 -16.27 7.60
CA PHE A 240 -1.58 -15.23 6.89
C PHE A 240 -1.01 -14.16 7.82
N GLU A 241 -1.08 -14.33 9.15
CA GLU A 241 -0.54 -13.33 10.10
C GLU A 241 0.99 -13.16 9.99
N ASP A 242 1.70 -14.23 9.65
CA ASP A 242 3.14 -14.21 9.43
C ASP A 242 3.56 -15.03 8.22
N GLU A 243 4.76 -14.73 7.72
CA GLU A 243 5.29 -15.33 6.50
C GLU A 243 5.47 -16.84 6.59
N HIS A 244 5.86 -17.36 7.76
CA HIS A 244 6.10 -18.78 7.93
C HIS A 244 4.79 -19.57 7.96
N SER A 245 3.81 -19.10 8.73
CA SER A 245 2.46 -19.68 8.75
C SER A 245 1.81 -19.64 7.37
N ALA A 246 1.99 -18.54 6.63
CA ALA A 246 1.45 -18.42 5.27
C ALA A 246 2.12 -19.42 4.33
N ALA A 247 3.45 -19.58 4.41
CA ALA A 247 4.18 -20.55 3.62
C ALA A 247 3.75 -21.99 3.94
N ASP A 248 3.63 -22.33 5.23
CA ASP A 248 3.26 -23.66 5.69
C ASP A 248 1.83 -24.03 5.26
N PHE A 249 0.89 -23.09 5.37
CA PHE A 249 -0.48 -23.27 4.89
C PHE A 249 -0.52 -23.45 3.36
N LEU A 250 0.12 -22.55 2.60
CA LEU A 250 0.04 -22.57 1.14
C LEU A 250 0.77 -23.77 0.53
N TRP A 251 2.01 -24.05 0.98
CA TRP A 251 2.82 -25.14 0.46
C TRP A 251 2.46 -26.47 1.10
N GLY A 252 2.41 -26.53 2.43
CA GLY A 252 2.30 -27.78 3.17
C GLY A 252 0.89 -28.36 3.10
N GLU A 253 -0.11 -27.54 3.39
CA GLU A 253 -1.49 -28.02 3.56
C GLU A 253 -2.29 -27.90 2.27
N LEU A 254 -2.20 -26.77 1.59
CA LEU A 254 -2.85 -26.58 0.31
C LEU A 254 -2.06 -27.23 -0.84
N GLY A 255 -0.77 -27.50 -0.71
CA GLY A 255 0.02 -28.10 -1.80
C GLY A 255 0.12 -27.18 -3.02
N CYS A 256 0.28 -25.88 -2.79
CA CYS A 256 0.61 -24.92 -3.83
C CYS A 256 2.11 -25.02 -4.16
N ASP A 257 2.44 -25.33 -5.41
CA ASP A 257 3.83 -25.58 -5.83
C ASP A 257 4.68 -24.30 -5.90
N ASP A 258 4.06 -23.13 -6.13
CA ASP A 258 4.76 -21.83 -6.25
C ASP A 258 3.93 -20.70 -5.61
N PRO A 259 3.82 -20.67 -4.27
CA PRO A 259 3.04 -19.65 -3.59
C PRO A 259 3.71 -18.29 -3.68
N ASN A 260 2.96 -17.27 -4.10
CA ASN A 260 3.46 -15.90 -4.14
C ASN A 260 3.30 -15.23 -2.77
N ILE A 261 4.34 -15.34 -1.94
CA ILE A 261 4.45 -14.61 -0.68
C ILE A 261 4.88 -13.18 -0.99
N CYS A 262 3.93 -12.26 -0.83
CA CYS A 262 4.16 -10.86 -1.17
C CYS A 262 5.01 -10.18 -0.11
N ARG A 263 6.06 -9.49 -0.56
CA ARG A 263 6.94 -8.67 0.28
C ARG A 263 6.98 -7.25 -0.24
N ASN A 264 6.83 -6.30 0.67
CA ASN A 264 6.62 -4.91 0.33
C ASN A 264 7.48 -3.99 1.19
N TYR A 265 7.80 -2.79 0.69
CA TYR A 265 8.49 -1.81 1.52
C TYR A 265 7.52 -1.21 2.54
N ASN A 266 8.03 -0.97 3.75
CA ASN A 266 7.28 -0.25 4.77
C ASN A 266 6.90 1.14 4.24
N TRP A 267 5.66 1.57 4.48
CA TRP A 267 5.17 2.92 4.20
C TRP A 267 6.17 4.03 4.59
N ARG A 268 6.84 3.89 5.74
CA ARG A 268 7.83 4.86 6.21
C ARG A 268 8.96 5.08 5.20
N ALA A 269 9.38 4.03 4.50
CA ALA A 269 10.42 4.13 3.48
C ALA A 269 9.93 4.96 2.27
N PHE A 270 8.67 4.80 1.86
CA PHE A 270 8.06 5.66 0.83
C PHE A 270 8.06 7.13 1.27
N PHE A 271 7.65 7.40 2.52
CA PHE A 271 7.68 8.76 3.06
C PHE A 271 9.10 9.35 3.08
N GLN A 272 10.11 8.57 3.45
CA GLN A 272 11.51 9.01 3.44
C GLN A 272 12.00 9.36 2.03
N ILE A 273 11.69 8.54 1.02
CA ILE A 273 11.99 8.85 -0.39
C ILE A 273 11.32 10.17 -0.81
N ALA A 274 10.06 10.38 -0.43
CA ALA A 274 9.35 11.61 -0.71
C ALA A 274 10.01 12.83 -0.03
N CYS A 275 10.49 12.68 1.21
CA CYS A 275 11.26 13.71 1.92
C CYS A 275 12.59 14.04 1.22
N ILE A 276 13.33 13.03 0.77
CA ILE A 276 14.56 13.22 -0.01
C ILE A 276 14.24 14.00 -1.28
N GLN A 277 13.26 13.56 -2.07
CA GLN A 277 12.85 14.22 -3.31
C GLN A 277 12.44 15.68 -3.05
N HIS A 278 11.71 15.94 -1.98
CA HIS A 278 11.31 17.30 -1.60
C HIS A 278 12.53 18.17 -1.26
N GLY A 279 13.44 17.70 -0.40
CA GLY A 279 14.66 18.42 -0.05
C GLY A 279 15.56 18.68 -1.27
N CYS A 280 15.68 17.71 -2.16
CA CYS A 280 16.37 17.83 -3.44
C CYS A 280 15.77 18.92 -4.34
N ARG A 281 14.44 18.98 -4.46
CA ARG A 281 13.75 20.05 -5.23
C ARG A 281 14.02 21.43 -4.64
N LEU A 282 13.91 21.58 -3.31
CA LEU A 282 14.24 22.85 -2.65
C LEU A 282 15.67 23.30 -2.93
N ILE A 283 16.62 22.36 -2.95
CA ILE A 283 18.02 22.62 -3.31
C ILE A 283 18.14 23.17 -4.73
N LEU A 284 17.49 22.53 -5.70
CA LEU A 284 17.49 23.00 -7.10
C LEU A 284 16.83 24.37 -7.23
N ASP A 285 15.66 24.56 -6.61
CA ASP A 285 14.87 25.80 -6.71
C ASP A 285 15.56 27.01 -6.06
N SER A 286 16.35 26.77 -5.01
CA SER A 286 17.11 27.82 -4.32
C SER A 286 18.30 28.36 -5.12
N GLY A 287 18.73 27.64 -6.17
CA GLY A 287 19.96 27.96 -6.90
C GLY A 287 21.23 27.87 -6.05
N ALA A 288 21.18 27.20 -4.90
CA ALA A 288 22.31 27.14 -3.98
C ALA A 288 23.37 26.10 -4.39
N ILE A 289 23.22 25.38 -5.52
CA ILE A 289 24.23 24.47 -6.09
C ILE A 289 25.00 25.18 -7.21
#